data_AF-A0AAE4Z3L1-F1
#
_entry.id   AF-A0AAE4Z3L1-F1
#
_cell.length_a   1.000
_cell.length_b   1.000
_cell.length_c   1.000
_cell.angle_alpha   90.00
_cell.angle_beta   90.00
_cell.angle_gamma   90.00
#
_symmetry.space_group_name_H-M   'P 1'
#
loop_
_entity.id
_entity.type
_entity.pdbx_description
1 polymer ?
#
loop_
_entity_poly.entity_id
_entity_poly.type
_entity_poly.pdbx_seq_one_letter_code
_entity_poly.pdbx_strand_id
1 'polypeptide(L)'
;MAVTQKGNKWEMQKSLWIISSFVFLVNGMGMYFAGKKTKVKKWYNYGLIYTAISWIGLIMGGELTGFLQSIGCIIFLLDYIACIVHSFKIRKEYLIRREILEYKNDVEQIEMNSMRSKIAKEYGLDDINSNDPIKNTSQNDLVREKSNINTEAKIENFHMKNKEENIDNIPPVMPKKVESTVNNMGNSINNEGLLDINLCSELELSRLPGIGLILAKKAVNLRNSKNGFDSVDEFIEMVGVKPHFVDTVKIMICCKSVKTVEAVKMSGRRVDF
;
A
#
# COMPACT_ATOMS: atom_id res chain seq x y z
N MET A 1 19.75 -7.56 -1.05
CA MET A 1 18.51 -7.62 -0.25
C MET A 1 17.36 -7.95 -1.18
N ALA A 2 16.50 -8.89 -0.80
CA ALA A 2 15.26 -9.16 -1.53
C ALA A 2 14.39 -7.90 -1.50
N VAL A 3 13.73 -7.61 -2.61
CA VAL A 3 12.79 -6.48 -2.75
C VAL A 3 11.38 -6.91 -2.34
N THR A 4 11.07 -8.21 -2.42
CA THR A 4 9.76 -8.79 -2.08
C THR A 4 9.85 -9.90 -1.04
N GLN A 5 8.72 -10.20 -0.40
CA GLN A 5 8.61 -11.24 0.63
C GLN A 5 8.69 -12.67 0.05
N LYS A 6 8.57 -12.82 -1.28
CA LYS A 6 8.63 -14.13 -1.99
C LYS A 6 10.05 -14.63 -2.29
N GLY A 7 11.07 -13.83 -1.97
CA GLY A 7 12.49 -14.22 -2.08
C GLY A 7 13.08 -14.19 -3.49
N ASN A 8 14.41 -14.35 -3.56
CA ASN A 8 15.21 -14.09 -4.76
C ASN A 8 14.88 -14.98 -5.98
N LYS A 9 14.47 -16.24 -5.76
CA LYS A 9 14.13 -17.17 -6.85
C LYS A 9 12.89 -16.71 -7.61
N TRP A 10 11.87 -16.26 -6.88
CA TRP A 10 10.64 -15.75 -7.47
C TRP A 10 10.92 -14.45 -8.23
N GLU A 11 11.69 -13.53 -7.65
CA GLU A 11 12.07 -12.27 -8.31
C GLU A 11 12.80 -12.52 -9.63
N MET A 12 13.70 -13.50 -9.69
CA MET A 12 14.47 -13.81 -10.90
C MET A 12 13.60 -14.40 -12.01
N GLN A 13 12.75 -15.40 -11.70
CA GLN A 13 11.80 -15.97 -12.65
C GLN A 13 10.83 -14.93 -13.21
N LYS A 14 10.44 -13.98 -12.37
CA LYS A 14 9.45 -12.97 -12.71
C LYS A 14 10.08 -11.76 -13.39
N SER A 15 11.39 -11.57 -13.27
CA SER A 15 12.20 -10.56 -13.98
C SER A 15 12.75 -11.06 -15.32
N LEU A 16 12.38 -12.26 -15.76
CA LEU A 16 12.91 -12.89 -16.99
C LEU A 16 12.62 -12.06 -18.25
N TRP A 17 11.64 -11.17 -18.21
CA TRP A 17 11.36 -10.19 -19.27
C TRP A 17 12.52 -9.19 -19.52
N ILE A 18 13.42 -8.99 -18.57
CA ILE A 18 14.59 -8.10 -18.73
C ILE A 18 15.59 -8.69 -19.72
N ILE A 19 15.61 -10.00 -19.91
CA ILE A 19 16.49 -10.66 -20.88
C ILE A 19 16.22 -10.13 -22.30
N SER A 20 14.98 -9.75 -22.61
CA SER A 20 14.66 -9.16 -23.91
C SER A 20 15.30 -7.79 -24.12
N SER A 21 15.69 -7.08 -23.06
CA SER A 21 16.42 -5.80 -23.16
C SER A 21 17.90 -5.97 -23.55
N PHE A 22 18.41 -7.21 -23.59
CA PHE A 22 19.73 -7.53 -24.12
C PHE A 22 19.66 -8.02 -25.58
N VAL A 23 18.46 -8.21 -26.11
CA VAL A 23 18.25 -8.65 -27.50
C VAL A 23 18.08 -7.43 -28.37
N PHE A 24 19.11 -7.13 -29.16
CA PHE A 24 19.28 -5.89 -29.93
C PHE A 24 18.05 -5.42 -30.73
N LEU A 25 17.24 -6.34 -31.27
CA LEU A 25 16.04 -6.04 -32.07
C LEU A 25 14.73 -5.98 -31.25
N VAL A 26 14.78 -6.35 -29.98
CA VAL A 26 13.60 -6.59 -29.11
C VAL A 26 13.69 -5.78 -27.80
N ASN A 27 14.61 -4.81 -27.75
CA ASN A 27 15.01 -4.09 -26.53
C ASN A 27 13.85 -3.43 -25.76
N GLY A 28 12.84 -2.89 -26.44
CA GLY A 28 11.67 -2.27 -25.82
C GLY A 28 10.48 -3.22 -25.58
N MET A 29 10.48 -4.42 -26.16
CA MET A 29 9.35 -5.34 -26.10
C MET A 29 9.14 -5.91 -24.68
N GLY A 30 10.22 -6.09 -23.93
CA GLY A 30 10.15 -6.51 -22.53
C GLY A 30 9.37 -5.51 -21.68
N MET A 31 9.67 -4.21 -21.83
CA MET A 31 8.98 -3.14 -21.11
C MET A 31 7.52 -3.03 -21.52
N TYR A 32 7.21 -3.24 -22.80
CA TYR A 32 5.83 -3.34 -23.30
C TYR A 32 5.06 -4.45 -22.56
N PHE A 33 5.61 -5.67 -22.53
CA PHE A 33 4.95 -6.80 -21.88
C PHE A 33 4.85 -6.62 -20.37
N ALA A 34 5.87 -6.03 -19.74
CA ALA A 34 5.86 -5.68 -18.33
C ALA A 34 4.73 -4.70 -18.02
N GLY A 35 4.58 -3.64 -18.82
CA GLY A 35 3.52 -2.65 -18.69
C GLY A 35 2.11 -3.22 -18.87
N LYS A 36 1.92 -4.11 -19.86
CA LYS A 36 0.64 -4.79 -20.09
C LYS A 36 0.27 -5.70 -18.91
N LYS A 37 1.26 -6.42 -18.35
CA LYS A 37 1.05 -7.29 -17.18
C LYS A 37 0.73 -6.52 -15.89
N THR A 38 1.25 -5.31 -15.72
CA THR A 38 1.01 -4.50 -14.51
C THR A 38 -0.08 -3.45 -14.68
N LYS A 39 -0.73 -3.39 -15.85
CA LYS A 39 -1.77 -2.39 -16.19
C LYS A 39 -1.28 -0.94 -16.09
N VAL A 40 0.02 -0.70 -16.30
CA VAL A 40 0.63 0.64 -16.24
C VAL A 40 0.84 1.19 -17.65
N LYS A 41 0.04 2.21 -18.02
CA LYS A 41 0.08 2.83 -19.36
C LYS A 41 1.44 3.43 -19.71
N LYS A 42 2.13 4.03 -18.72
CA LYS A 42 3.42 4.70 -18.94
C LYS A 42 4.50 3.73 -19.46
N TRP A 43 4.58 2.53 -18.89
CA TRP A 43 5.59 1.54 -19.26
C TRP A 43 5.38 0.97 -20.65
N TYR A 44 4.11 0.76 -21.02
CA TYR A 44 3.74 0.40 -22.38
C TYR A 44 4.23 1.45 -23.38
N ASN A 45 3.96 2.74 -23.11
CA ASN A 45 4.37 3.82 -24.00
C ASN A 45 5.89 3.91 -24.13
N TYR A 46 6.64 3.79 -23.03
CA TYR A 46 8.10 3.80 -23.10
C TYR A 46 8.65 2.65 -23.95
N GLY A 47 8.16 1.42 -23.74
CA GLY A 47 8.62 0.27 -24.53
C GLY A 47 8.37 0.44 -26.03
N LEU A 48 7.22 1.03 -26.40
CA LEU A 48 6.88 1.31 -27.80
C LEU A 48 7.76 2.41 -28.41
N ILE A 49 8.02 3.48 -27.66
CA ILE A 49 8.89 4.59 -28.10
C ILE A 49 10.32 4.08 -28.35
N TYR A 50 10.92 3.35 -27.41
CA TYR A 50 12.27 2.81 -27.59
C TYR A 50 12.36 1.85 -28.78
N THR A 51 11.36 0.99 -28.95
CA THR A 51 11.31 0.08 -30.10
C THR A 51 11.22 0.88 -31.41
N ALA A 52 10.34 1.88 -31.49
CA ALA A 52 10.21 2.71 -32.69
C ALA A 52 11.52 3.45 -33.04
N ILE A 53 12.17 4.06 -32.04
CA ILE A 53 13.46 4.77 -32.24
C ILE A 53 14.53 3.80 -32.74
N SER A 54 14.65 2.62 -32.13
CA SER A 54 15.62 1.60 -32.55
C SER A 54 15.37 1.13 -33.99
N TRP A 55 14.13 0.89 -34.39
CA TRP A 55 13.79 0.48 -35.76
C TRP A 55 14.03 1.59 -36.79
N ILE A 56 13.74 2.85 -36.44
CA ILE A 56 14.03 4.02 -37.30
C ILE A 56 15.56 4.17 -37.47
N GLY A 57 16.32 4.05 -36.37
CA GLY A 57 17.78 4.11 -36.41
C GLY A 57 18.39 2.98 -37.25
N LEU A 58 17.81 1.78 -37.19
CA LEU A 58 18.22 0.63 -38.01
C LEU A 58 18.00 0.89 -39.51
N ILE A 59 16.83 1.38 -39.90
CA ILE A 59 16.50 1.66 -41.31
C ILE A 59 17.40 2.78 -41.86
N MET A 60 17.50 3.90 -41.13
CA MET A 60 18.32 5.05 -41.52
C MET A 60 19.81 4.72 -41.58
N GLY A 61 20.31 3.87 -40.66
CA GLY A 61 21.71 3.47 -40.61
C GLY A 61 22.16 2.61 -41.80
N GLY A 62 21.22 2.02 -42.54
CA GLY A 62 21.51 1.26 -43.77
C GLY A 62 21.64 2.13 -45.02
N GLU A 63 21.03 3.31 -45.04
CA GLU A 63 21.01 4.22 -46.21
C GLU A 63 22.07 5.33 -46.12
N LEU A 64 22.40 5.77 -44.89
CA LEU A 64 23.40 6.81 -44.64
C LEU A 64 24.82 6.27 -44.84
N THR A 65 25.69 7.06 -45.45
CA THR A 65 27.11 6.72 -45.67
C THR A 65 28.04 7.75 -45.05
N GLY A 66 29.29 7.35 -44.77
CA GLY A 66 30.34 8.23 -44.26
C GLY A 66 30.12 8.66 -42.80
N PHE A 67 30.46 9.91 -42.47
CA PHE A 67 30.48 10.40 -41.09
C PHE A 67 29.09 10.47 -40.43
N LEU A 68 28.01 10.67 -41.21
CA LEU A 68 26.63 10.65 -40.71
C LEU A 68 26.27 9.29 -40.13
N GLN A 69 26.73 8.20 -40.77
CA GLN A 69 26.50 6.84 -40.30
C GLN A 69 27.18 6.62 -38.93
N SER A 70 28.42 7.10 -38.76
CA SER A 70 29.15 6.99 -37.49
C SER A 70 28.42 7.70 -36.35
N ILE A 71 27.90 8.91 -36.61
CA ILE A 71 27.11 9.67 -35.63
C ILE A 71 25.81 8.93 -35.28
N GLY A 72 25.12 8.39 -36.29
CA GLY A 72 23.91 7.59 -36.10
C GLY A 72 24.15 6.33 -35.25
N CYS A 73 25.25 5.60 -35.50
CA CYS A 73 25.64 4.44 -34.70
C CYS A 73 25.92 4.82 -33.23
N ILE A 74 26.56 5.97 -32.97
CA ILE A 74 26.82 6.44 -31.60
C ILE A 74 25.50 6.75 -30.88
N ILE A 75 24.57 7.47 -31.52
CA ILE A 75 23.25 7.77 -30.96
C ILE A 75 22.47 6.49 -30.65
N PHE A 76 22.51 5.52 -31.58
CA PHE A 76 21.88 4.22 -31.39
C PHE A 76 22.44 3.46 -30.18
N LEU A 77 23.77 3.45 -30.00
CA LEU A 77 24.40 2.82 -28.84
C LEU A 77 24.02 3.51 -27.52
N LEU A 78 23.90 4.84 -27.51
CA LEU A 78 23.45 5.59 -26.34
C LEU A 78 21.98 5.28 -26.00
N ASP A 79 21.10 5.19 -27.00
CA ASP A 79 19.70 4.78 -26.81
C ASP A 79 19.61 3.36 -26.24
N TYR A 80 20.44 2.45 -26.74
CA TYR A 80 20.53 1.08 -26.23
C TYR A 80 20.93 1.03 -24.75
N ILE A 81 21.98 1.77 -24.36
CA ILE A 81 22.42 1.86 -22.96
C ILE A 81 21.31 2.47 -22.09
N ALA A 82 20.66 3.54 -22.57
CA ALA A 82 19.55 4.16 -21.86
C ALA A 82 18.38 3.19 -21.65
N CYS A 83 18.06 2.36 -22.64
CA CYS A 83 17.04 1.32 -22.54
C CYS A 83 17.36 0.30 -21.43
N ILE A 84 18.61 -0.17 -21.36
CA ILE A 84 19.06 -1.11 -20.32
C ILE A 84 18.89 -0.49 -18.93
N VAL A 85 19.38 0.74 -18.72
CA VAL A 85 19.26 1.44 -17.43
C VAL A 85 17.79 1.63 -17.04
N HIS A 86 16.94 2.01 -17.99
CA HIS A 86 15.52 2.21 -17.76
C HIS A 86 14.81 0.90 -17.40
N SER A 87 15.18 -0.21 -18.04
CA SER A 87 14.68 -1.56 -17.73
C SER A 87 14.95 -1.95 -16.28
N PHE A 88 16.16 -1.69 -15.77
CA PHE A 88 16.50 -1.92 -14.35
C PHE A 88 15.71 -1.04 -13.38
N LYS A 89 15.41 0.20 -13.74
CA LYS A 89 14.58 1.10 -12.92
C LYS A 89 13.14 0.58 -12.82
N ILE A 90 12.57 0.14 -13.94
CA ILE A 90 11.21 -0.44 -13.98
C ILE A 90 11.13 -1.76 -13.21
N ARG A 91 12.19 -2.58 -13.21
CA ARG A 91 12.21 -3.87 -12.51
C ARG A 91 11.75 -3.78 -11.05
N LYS A 92 12.30 -2.82 -10.29
CA LYS A 92 12.00 -2.68 -8.84
C LYS A 92 10.51 -2.40 -8.63
N GLU A 93 9.97 -1.45 -9.38
CA GLU A 93 8.55 -1.09 -9.31
C GLU A 93 7.63 -2.20 -9.84
N TYR A 94 8.07 -2.93 -10.87
CA TYR A 94 7.35 -4.05 -11.48
C TYR A 94 7.16 -5.21 -10.50
N LEU A 95 8.20 -5.57 -9.75
CA LEU A 95 8.14 -6.66 -8.78
C LEU A 95 7.12 -6.38 -7.69
N ILE A 96 7.13 -5.16 -7.12
CA ILE A 96 6.19 -4.73 -6.08
C ILE A 96 4.76 -4.73 -6.62
N ARG A 97 4.51 -4.09 -7.76
CA ARG A 97 3.17 -4.06 -8.37
C ARG A 97 2.64 -5.45 -8.67
N ARG A 98 3.52 -6.37 -9.05
CA ARG A 98 3.13 -7.75 -9.34
C ARG A 98 2.83 -8.58 -8.11
N GLU A 99 3.56 -8.37 -7.03
CA GLU A 99 3.23 -8.99 -5.75
C GLU A 99 1.83 -8.59 -5.30
N ILE A 100 1.50 -7.30 -5.40
CA ILE A 100 0.17 -6.76 -5.06
C ILE A 100 -0.92 -7.35 -5.96
N LEU A 101 -0.68 -7.42 -7.28
CA LEU A 101 -1.65 -7.97 -8.23
C LEU A 101 -1.87 -9.47 -8.02
N GLU A 102 -0.82 -10.23 -7.72
CA GLU A 102 -0.93 -11.66 -7.41
C GLU A 102 -1.71 -11.86 -6.10
N TYR A 103 -1.40 -11.09 -5.06
CA TYR A 103 -2.15 -11.12 -3.80
C TYR A 103 -3.64 -10.80 -3.99
N LYS A 104 -3.97 -9.75 -4.77
CA LYS A 104 -5.36 -9.39 -5.04
C LYS A 104 -6.11 -10.54 -5.73
N ASN A 105 -5.51 -11.14 -6.75
CA ASN A 105 -6.13 -12.26 -7.46
C ASN A 105 -6.29 -13.49 -6.56
N ASP A 106 -5.30 -13.79 -5.72
CA ASP A 106 -5.36 -14.91 -4.78
C ASP A 106 -6.53 -14.74 -3.78
N VAL A 107 -6.73 -13.53 -3.25
CA VAL A 107 -7.84 -13.20 -2.34
C VAL A 107 -9.20 -13.33 -3.04
N GLU A 108 -9.34 -12.76 -4.25
CA GLU A 108 -10.58 -12.85 -5.03
C GLU A 108 -10.95 -14.32 -5.34
N GLN A 109 -9.96 -15.17 -5.62
CA GLN A 109 -10.20 -16.60 -5.85
C GLN A 109 -10.64 -17.34 -4.58
N ILE A 110 -10.00 -17.05 -3.44
CA ILE A 110 -10.40 -17.64 -2.15
C ILE A 110 -11.84 -17.24 -1.80
N GLU A 111 -12.19 -15.97 -1.97
CA GLU A 111 -13.54 -15.47 -1.71
C GLU A 111 -14.56 -16.11 -2.66
N MET A 112 -14.26 -16.18 -3.95
CA MET A 112 -15.10 -16.85 -4.93
C MET A 112 -15.31 -18.33 -4.59
N ASN A 113 -14.25 -19.05 -4.21
CA ASN A 113 -14.35 -20.47 -3.82
C ASN A 113 -15.15 -20.64 -2.52
N SER A 114 -14.99 -19.73 -1.56
CA SER A 114 -15.80 -19.71 -0.34
C SER A 114 -17.29 -19.50 -0.66
N MET A 115 -17.63 -18.53 -1.52
CA MET A 115 -19.02 -18.32 -1.95
C MET A 115 -19.58 -19.54 -2.68
N ARG A 116 -18.82 -20.11 -3.63
CA ARG A 116 -19.21 -21.36 -4.32
C ARG A 116 -19.49 -22.49 -3.33
N SER A 117 -18.64 -22.65 -2.31
CA SER A 117 -18.81 -23.69 -1.30
C SER A 117 -20.05 -23.47 -0.41
N LYS A 118 -20.40 -22.21 -0.09
CA LYS A 118 -21.62 -21.89 0.67
C LYS A 118 -22.87 -22.19 -0.12
N ILE A 119 -22.88 -21.79 -1.39
CA ILE A 119 -23.98 -22.07 -2.32
C ILE A 119 -24.15 -23.58 -2.48
N ALA A 120 -23.06 -24.32 -2.74
CA ALA A 120 -23.13 -25.78 -2.89
C ALA A 120 -23.80 -26.46 -1.69
N LYS A 121 -23.44 -26.03 -0.46
CA LYS A 121 -24.05 -26.53 0.79
C LYS A 121 -25.51 -26.16 0.95
N GLU A 122 -25.90 -24.93 0.60
CA GLU A 122 -27.29 -24.47 0.66
C GLU A 122 -28.21 -25.29 -0.26
N TYR A 123 -27.68 -25.72 -1.40
CA TYR A 123 -28.40 -26.55 -2.38
C TYR A 123 -28.16 -28.06 -2.24
N GLY A 124 -27.38 -28.51 -1.24
CA GLY A 124 -27.09 -29.94 -1.01
C GLY A 124 -26.31 -30.61 -2.16
N LEU A 125 -25.46 -29.87 -2.87
CA LEU A 125 -24.70 -30.34 -4.04
C LEU A 125 -23.33 -30.96 -3.69
N ASP A 126 -23.16 -31.44 -2.45
CA ASP A 126 -21.85 -31.75 -1.85
C ASP A 126 -21.12 -32.96 -2.50
N ASP A 127 -21.80 -33.75 -3.35
CA ASP A 127 -21.28 -35.02 -3.89
C ASP A 127 -20.99 -35.07 -5.41
N ILE A 128 -21.12 -33.96 -6.16
CA ILE A 128 -20.91 -33.96 -7.63
C ILE A 128 -19.64 -33.20 -8.03
N ASN A 129 -18.48 -33.62 -7.52
CA ASN A 129 -17.16 -33.60 -8.18
C ASN A 129 -16.03 -33.67 -7.14
N SER A 130 -15.74 -34.87 -6.65
CA SER A 130 -14.45 -35.16 -6.02
C SER A 130 -13.31 -35.39 -7.03
N ASN A 131 -13.57 -35.19 -8.33
CA ASN A 131 -12.65 -35.51 -9.43
C ASN A 131 -12.26 -34.32 -10.32
N ASP A 132 -12.15 -33.09 -9.78
CA ASP A 132 -11.39 -32.04 -10.46
C ASP A 132 -9.94 -32.01 -9.94
N PRO A 133 -8.94 -32.44 -10.73
CA PRO A 133 -7.55 -32.45 -10.33
C PRO A 133 -6.97 -31.02 -10.43
N ILE A 134 -7.36 -30.12 -9.54
CA ILE A 134 -6.75 -28.79 -9.46
C ILE A 134 -6.31 -28.50 -8.02
N LYS A 135 -5.09 -28.97 -7.72
CA LYS A 135 -4.10 -28.28 -6.88
C LYS A 135 -4.34 -28.16 -5.36
N ASN A 136 -5.01 -29.14 -4.74
CA ASN A 136 -5.19 -29.17 -3.27
C ASN A 136 -3.91 -29.43 -2.44
N THR A 137 -2.74 -29.60 -3.04
CA THR A 137 -1.48 -29.87 -2.31
C THR A 137 -0.70 -28.61 -1.93
N SER A 138 -1.04 -27.41 -2.41
CA SER A 138 -0.25 -26.18 -2.11
C SER A 138 -0.95 -25.17 -1.20
N GLN A 139 -2.24 -25.36 -0.91
CA GLN A 139 -3.06 -24.34 -0.22
C GLN A 139 -3.06 -24.50 1.30
N ASN A 140 -2.94 -25.73 1.81
CA ASN A 140 -2.99 -26.00 3.26
C ASN A 140 -1.65 -25.69 3.97
N ASP A 141 -0.52 -25.81 3.27
CA ASP A 141 0.80 -25.53 3.85
C ASP A 141 1.05 -24.02 4.02
N LEU A 142 0.57 -23.19 3.08
CA LEU A 142 0.70 -21.72 3.17
C LEU A 142 -0.17 -21.10 4.26
N VAL A 143 -1.30 -21.74 4.62
CA VAL A 143 -2.18 -21.28 5.70
C VAL A 143 -1.58 -21.62 7.07
N ARG A 144 -0.92 -22.78 7.20
CA ARG A 144 -0.24 -23.19 8.44
C ARG A 144 1.06 -22.40 8.66
N GLU A 145 1.79 -22.05 7.61
CA GLU A 145 3.00 -21.25 7.69
C GLU A 145 2.68 -19.76 7.96
N LYS A 146 1.64 -19.19 7.33
CA LYS A 146 1.21 -17.79 7.61
C LYS A 146 0.54 -17.59 8.98
N SER A 147 -0.12 -18.60 9.55
CA SER A 147 -0.61 -18.49 10.93
C SER A 147 0.54 -18.47 11.93
N ASN A 148 1.60 -19.25 11.67
CA ASN A 148 2.74 -19.39 12.57
C ASN A 148 3.67 -18.16 12.54
N ILE A 149 3.89 -17.54 11.37
CA ILE A 149 4.66 -16.28 11.26
C ILE A 149 4.01 -15.13 12.04
N ASN A 150 2.67 -15.08 12.07
CA ASN A 150 1.93 -14.05 12.81
C ASN A 150 1.96 -14.28 14.33
N THR A 151 2.19 -15.50 14.81
CA THR A 151 2.37 -15.81 16.24
C THR A 151 3.81 -15.68 16.70
N GLU A 152 4.80 -16.09 15.91
CA GLU A 152 6.22 -15.97 16.27
C GLU A 152 6.70 -14.51 16.24
N ALA A 153 6.30 -13.71 15.24
CA ALA A 153 6.56 -12.26 15.23
C ALA A 153 5.86 -11.52 16.39
N LYS A 154 4.81 -12.11 16.97
CA LYS A 154 4.12 -11.57 18.15
C LYS A 154 4.82 -11.95 19.46
N ILE A 155 5.57 -13.04 19.48
CA ILE A 155 6.32 -13.56 20.65
C ILE A 155 7.74 -12.97 20.69
N GLU A 156 8.44 -12.82 19.55
CA GLU A 156 9.74 -12.14 19.49
C GLU A 156 9.65 -10.65 19.87
N ASN A 157 8.58 -9.98 19.43
CA ASN A 157 8.31 -8.59 19.83
C ASN A 157 7.88 -8.44 21.30
N PHE A 158 7.50 -9.53 21.96
CA PHE A 158 7.16 -9.53 23.39
C PHE A 158 8.38 -9.82 24.28
N HIS A 159 9.36 -10.56 23.78
CA HIS A 159 10.57 -10.95 24.53
C HIS A 159 11.73 -9.96 24.46
N MET A 160 11.74 -9.00 23.52
CA MET A 160 12.86 -8.04 23.36
C MET A 160 12.72 -6.71 24.13
N LYS A 161 11.69 -6.53 24.98
CA LYS A 161 11.42 -5.25 25.68
C LYS A 161 11.76 -5.21 27.18
N ASN A 162 12.31 -6.30 27.75
CA ASN A 162 12.68 -6.33 29.17
C ASN A 162 14.14 -6.75 29.36
N LYS A 163 15.09 -5.83 29.10
CA LYS A 163 16.38 -5.75 29.82
C LYS A 163 17.10 -4.43 29.50
N GLU A 164 16.96 -3.44 30.38
CA GLU A 164 17.83 -2.27 30.44
C GLU A 164 19.17 -2.61 31.09
N GLU A 165 20.09 -1.62 31.00
CA GLU A 165 21.30 -1.35 31.82
C GLU A 165 22.64 -1.83 31.23
N ASN A 166 23.73 -1.05 31.18
CA ASN A 166 24.08 0.32 31.60
C ASN A 166 25.54 0.58 31.10
N ILE A 167 25.96 1.85 31.05
CA ILE A 167 27.30 2.42 31.30
C ILE A 167 27.82 3.38 30.20
N ASP A 168 27.49 4.67 30.44
CA ASP A 168 28.38 5.84 30.57
C ASP A 168 29.26 6.33 29.40
N ASN A 169 28.87 7.46 28.77
CA ASN A 169 29.46 8.81 28.98
C ASN A 169 29.04 9.83 27.89
N ILE A 170 28.74 11.05 28.34
CA ILE A 170 28.02 12.20 27.72
C ILE A 170 29.06 13.29 27.27
N PRO A 171 28.79 14.49 26.68
CA PRO A 171 27.77 15.14 25.77
C PRO A 171 28.44 15.76 24.48
N PRO A 172 27.87 16.65 23.60
CA PRO A 172 26.71 17.54 23.79
C PRO A 172 25.72 17.84 22.63
N VAL A 173 24.54 18.30 23.08
CA VAL A 173 23.60 19.27 22.49
C VAL A 173 22.58 18.79 21.44
N MET A 174 21.37 18.56 21.97
CA MET A 174 20.06 18.59 21.31
C MET A 174 19.57 20.03 21.00
N PRO A 175 18.47 20.20 20.26
CA PRO A 175 17.16 20.38 20.93
C PRO A 175 16.12 19.34 20.44
N LYS A 176 15.69 18.40 21.31
CA LYS A 176 14.46 18.35 22.13
C LYS A 176 13.18 18.45 21.29
N LYS A 177 12.55 17.32 20.94
CA LYS A 177 11.64 16.44 21.74
C LYS A 177 10.24 17.04 21.92
N VAL A 178 9.26 16.45 21.22
CA VAL A 178 8.00 16.04 21.84
C VAL A 178 7.70 14.62 21.36
N GLU A 179 7.82 13.70 22.29
CA GLU A 179 7.53 12.28 22.21
C GLU A 179 6.33 12.02 23.13
N SER A 180 5.73 10.83 22.98
CA SER A 180 4.51 10.28 23.62
C SER A 180 3.20 10.76 22.97
N THR A 181 2.43 9.89 22.32
CA THR A 181 1.76 8.77 22.98
C THR A 181 1.53 7.58 22.03
N VAL A 182 2.41 6.58 22.08
CA VAL A 182 2.00 5.18 21.91
C VAL A 182 1.31 4.85 23.23
N ASN A 183 -0.02 4.84 23.23
CA ASN A 183 -0.94 4.26 24.24
C ASN A 183 -2.31 4.96 24.09
N ASN A 184 -3.17 4.49 23.18
CA ASN A 184 -4.62 4.73 23.22
C ASN A 184 -5.38 3.86 22.18
N MET A 185 -5.01 2.58 22.01
CA MET A 185 -5.77 1.64 21.16
C MET A 185 -7.01 1.06 21.89
N GLY A 186 -7.48 1.68 22.97
CA GLY A 186 -8.54 1.14 23.83
C GLY A 186 -9.75 2.04 24.06
N ASN A 187 -9.78 3.28 23.55
CA ASN A 187 -10.80 4.26 23.93
C ASN A 187 -11.69 4.81 22.79
N SER A 188 -11.43 4.44 21.53
CA SER A 188 -12.20 4.97 20.38
C SER A 188 -13.42 4.13 20.00
N ILE A 189 -13.55 2.91 20.52
CA ILE A 189 -14.67 2.02 20.21
C ILE A 189 -15.51 1.91 21.48
N ASN A 190 -16.80 2.21 21.40
CA ASN A 190 -17.71 2.03 22.53
C ASN A 190 -17.98 0.52 22.78
N ASN A 191 -18.65 0.18 23.88
CA ASN A 191 -19.01 -1.21 24.20
C ASN A 191 -19.90 -1.89 23.14
N GLU A 192 -20.40 -1.13 22.16
CA GLU A 192 -21.25 -1.60 21.07
C GLU A 192 -20.52 -1.70 19.72
N GLY A 193 -19.21 -1.45 19.68
CA GLY A 193 -18.42 -1.54 18.45
C GLY A 193 -18.47 -0.31 17.53
N LEU A 194 -19.14 0.78 17.95
CA LEU A 194 -19.22 2.02 17.19
C LEU A 194 -17.98 2.90 17.41
N LEU A 195 -17.54 3.54 16.33
CA LEU A 195 -16.37 4.42 16.33
C LEU A 195 -16.75 5.82 16.85
N ASP A 196 -16.06 6.28 17.88
CA ASP A 196 -16.24 7.62 18.44
C ASP A 196 -15.55 8.69 17.57
N ILE A 197 -16.33 9.59 16.99
CA ILE A 197 -15.85 10.67 16.11
C ILE A 197 -14.89 11.62 16.85
N ASN A 198 -15.10 11.83 18.15
CA ASN A 198 -14.31 12.77 18.93
C ASN A 198 -13.00 12.17 19.45
N LEU A 199 -12.87 10.85 19.48
CA LEU A 199 -11.69 10.15 20.01
C LEU A 199 -10.90 9.35 18.96
N CYS A 200 -11.46 9.13 17.77
CA CYS A 200 -10.84 8.33 16.73
C CYS A 200 -9.60 8.96 16.09
N SER A 201 -8.73 8.08 15.58
CA SER A 201 -7.58 8.45 14.76
C SER A 201 -7.97 8.71 13.30
N GLU A 202 -7.12 9.44 12.57
CA GLU A 202 -7.29 9.67 11.12
C GLU A 202 -7.43 8.35 10.34
N LEU A 203 -6.64 7.34 10.70
CA LEU A 203 -6.67 6.05 10.05
C LEU A 203 -7.98 5.30 10.29
N GLU A 204 -8.56 5.40 11.48
CA GLU A 204 -9.85 4.77 11.78
C GLU A 204 -11.00 5.45 11.03
N LEU A 205 -11.01 6.78 10.96
CA LEU A 205 -11.99 7.53 10.15
C LEU A 205 -11.89 7.16 8.67
N SER A 206 -10.68 6.93 8.17
CA SER A 206 -10.44 6.59 6.76
C SER A 206 -11.01 5.22 6.34
N ARG A 207 -11.41 4.38 7.31
CA ARG A 207 -12.02 3.07 7.06
C ARG A 207 -13.54 3.15 6.88
N LEU A 208 -14.16 4.30 7.17
CA LEU A 208 -15.59 4.48 7.02
C LEU A 208 -15.99 4.60 5.53
N PRO A 209 -17.15 4.04 5.13
CA PRO A 209 -17.66 4.18 3.77
C PRO A 209 -17.76 5.64 3.35
N GLY A 210 -17.19 5.98 2.19
CA GLY A 210 -17.22 7.35 1.67
C GLY A 210 -16.25 8.34 2.32
N ILE A 211 -15.48 7.94 3.34
CA ILE A 211 -14.51 8.79 4.04
C ILE A 211 -13.11 8.26 3.77
N GLY A 212 -12.47 8.77 2.71
CA GLY A 212 -11.06 8.47 2.44
C GLY A 212 -10.10 9.30 3.30
N LEU A 213 -8.79 9.02 3.19
CA LEU A 213 -7.73 9.71 3.96
C LEU A 213 -7.81 11.25 3.91
N ILE A 214 -8.23 11.82 2.77
CA ILE A 214 -8.40 13.27 2.60
C ILE A 214 -9.51 13.81 3.51
N LEU A 215 -10.68 13.15 3.52
CA LEU A 215 -11.82 13.55 4.35
C LEU A 215 -11.56 13.25 5.83
N ALA A 216 -10.88 12.15 6.14
CA ALA A 216 -10.45 11.83 7.49
C ALA A 216 -9.51 12.90 8.07
N LYS A 217 -8.51 13.34 7.29
CA LYS A 217 -7.61 14.43 7.68
C LYS A 217 -8.36 15.75 7.90
N LYS A 218 -9.29 16.07 7.00
CA LYS A 218 -10.18 17.25 7.15
C LYS A 218 -10.99 17.14 8.44
N ALA A 219 -11.56 15.98 8.73
CA ALA A 219 -12.37 15.74 9.92
C ALA A 219 -11.59 15.93 11.23
N VAL A 220 -10.37 15.39 11.31
CA VAL A 220 -9.50 15.56 12.50
C VAL A 220 -9.13 17.03 12.70
N ASN A 221 -8.82 17.76 11.62
CA ASN A 221 -8.54 19.19 11.69
C ASN A 221 -9.76 19.99 12.19
N LEU A 222 -10.95 19.69 11.66
CA LEU A 222 -12.20 20.32 12.08
C LEU A 222 -12.48 20.06 13.56
N ARG A 223 -12.35 18.81 14.00
CA ARG A 223 -12.48 18.41 15.41
C ARG A 223 -11.58 19.23 16.31
N ASN A 224 -10.30 19.36 15.97
CA ASN A 224 -9.34 20.10 16.78
C ASN A 224 -9.64 21.61 16.80
N SER A 225 -10.18 22.17 15.70
CA SER A 225 -10.53 23.59 15.61
C SER A 225 -11.81 23.96 16.37
N LYS A 226 -12.79 23.05 16.42
CA LYS A 226 -14.08 23.24 17.10
C LYS A 226 -14.13 22.62 18.50
N ASN A 227 -13.04 21.99 18.93
CA ASN A 227 -12.94 21.27 20.20
C ASN A 227 -13.92 20.08 20.31
N GLY A 228 -14.22 19.43 19.18
CA GLY A 228 -15.19 18.33 19.07
C GLY A 228 -16.28 18.59 18.04
N PHE A 229 -17.08 17.57 17.78
CA PHE A 229 -18.40 17.67 17.16
C PHE A 229 -19.47 17.47 18.24
N ASP A 230 -20.60 18.15 18.12
CA ASP A 230 -21.71 18.06 19.06
C ASP A 230 -22.67 16.91 18.69
N SER A 231 -22.74 16.56 17.41
CA SER A 231 -23.60 15.48 16.92
C SER A 231 -23.00 14.74 15.72
N VAL A 232 -23.54 13.54 15.45
CA VAL A 232 -23.20 12.77 14.25
C VAL A 232 -23.63 13.51 12.97
N ASP A 233 -24.78 14.19 13.02
CA ASP A 233 -25.31 14.93 11.87
C ASP A 233 -24.45 16.16 11.54
N GLU A 234 -23.93 16.87 12.55
CA GLU A 234 -22.97 17.97 12.36
C GLU A 234 -21.68 17.48 11.70
N PHE A 235 -21.16 16.32 12.11
CA PHE A 235 -19.99 15.72 11.49
C PHE A 235 -20.22 15.43 10.00
N ILE A 236 -21.37 14.84 9.67
CA ILE A 236 -21.73 14.47 8.30
C ILE A 236 -21.77 15.70 7.38
N GLU A 237 -22.39 16.78 7.85
CA GLU A 237 -22.50 18.05 7.12
C GLU A 237 -21.13 18.74 6.95
N MET A 238 -20.37 18.87 8.04
CA MET A 238 -19.11 19.62 8.04
C MET A 238 -17.99 18.92 7.26
N VAL A 239 -17.88 17.59 7.42
CA VAL A 239 -16.89 16.80 6.67
C VAL A 239 -17.28 16.75 5.19
N GLY A 240 -18.59 16.75 4.89
CA GLY A 240 -19.13 16.69 3.54
C GLY A 240 -19.25 15.24 3.05
N VAL A 241 -19.82 14.36 3.88
CA VAL A 241 -20.09 12.97 3.51
C VAL A 241 -21.16 12.97 2.41
N LYS A 242 -20.95 12.18 1.35
CA LYS A 242 -21.92 12.13 0.23
C LYS A 242 -23.24 11.49 0.69
N PRO A 243 -24.42 11.95 0.20
CA PRO A 243 -25.73 11.50 0.68
C PRO A 243 -25.91 9.98 0.73
N HIS A 244 -25.41 9.26 -0.27
CA HIS A 244 -25.54 7.80 -0.35
C HIS A 244 -24.71 7.02 0.69
N PHE A 245 -23.79 7.67 1.40
CA PHE A 245 -23.01 7.05 2.47
C PHE A 245 -23.49 7.46 3.87
N VAL A 246 -24.39 8.44 3.98
CA VAL A 246 -24.85 9.01 5.25
C VAL A 246 -25.44 7.93 6.16
N ASP A 247 -26.37 7.13 5.64
CA ASP A 247 -27.07 6.11 6.43
C ASP A 247 -26.11 5.02 6.92
N THR A 248 -25.19 4.58 6.07
CA THR A 248 -24.18 3.57 6.45
C THR A 248 -23.20 4.11 7.47
N VAL A 249 -22.75 5.35 7.30
CA VAL A 249 -21.81 6.00 8.23
C VAL A 249 -22.46 6.22 9.59
N LYS A 250 -23.73 6.65 9.63
CA LYS A 250 -24.47 6.92 10.87
C LYS A 250 -24.64 5.69 11.76
N ILE A 251 -24.68 4.49 11.18
CA ILE A 251 -24.76 3.21 11.92
C ILE A 251 -23.38 2.81 12.51
N MET A 252 -22.29 3.29 11.94
CA MET A 252 -20.92 2.89 12.32
C MET A 252 -20.24 3.84 13.32
N ILE A 253 -20.80 5.02 13.56
CA ILE A 253 -20.17 6.07 14.37
C ILE A 253 -21.04 6.56 15.51
N CYS A 254 -20.42 7.04 16.57
CA CYS A 254 -21.08 7.69 17.69
C CYS A 254 -20.39 9.00 18.06
N CYS A 255 -21.13 9.91 18.70
CA CYS A 255 -20.60 11.16 19.22
C CYS A 255 -20.71 11.15 20.75
N LYS A 256 -19.58 11.15 21.45
CA LYS A 256 -19.56 11.42 22.90
C LYS A 256 -19.32 12.91 23.14
N SER A 257 -20.08 13.47 24.07
CA SER A 257 -19.92 14.86 24.52
C SER A 257 -18.51 15.05 25.09
N VAL A 258 -17.80 16.03 24.55
CA VAL A 258 -16.51 16.47 25.07
C VAL A 258 -16.78 17.21 26.38
N LYS A 259 -16.32 16.66 27.51
CA LYS A 259 -16.39 17.36 28.80
C LYS A 259 -15.62 18.67 28.68
N THR A 260 -16.33 19.80 28.71
CA THR A 260 -15.73 21.13 28.75
C THR A 260 -14.86 21.21 30.00
N VAL A 261 -13.53 21.29 29.81
CA VAL A 261 -12.63 21.64 30.91
C VAL A 261 -12.84 23.13 31.12
N GLU A 262 -13.63 23.49 32.13
CA GLU A 262 -13.82 24.86 32.55
C GLU A 262 -12.45 25.52 32.71
N ALA A 263 -12.27 26.64 32.01
CA ALA A 263 -11.06 27.43 32.10
C ALA A 263 -10.83 27.79 33.58
N VAL A 264 -9.74 27.28 34.16
CA VAL A 264 -9.29 27.66 35.49
C VAL A 264 -9.06 29.16 35.48
N LYS A 265 -10.01 29.90 36.05
CA LYS A 265 -9.91 31.34 36.29
C LYS A 265 -8.77 31.52 37.29
N MET A 266 -7.56 31.83 36.79
CA MET A 266 -6.45 32.21 37.65
C MET A 266 -6.80 33.52 38.35
N SER A 267 -7.35 33.41 39.56
CA SER A 267 -7.48 34.54 40.49
C SER A 267 -6.09 34.89 40.96
N GLY A 268 -5.47 35.88 40.30
CA GLY A 268 -4.18 36.42 40.71
C GLY A 268 -4.27 37.01 42.10
N ARG A 269 -3.54 36.44 43.06
CA ARG A 269 -3.38 37.02 44.39
C ARG A 269 -2.44 38.23 44.25
N ARG A 270 -2.95 39.43 44.51
CA ARG A 270 -2.12 40.64 44.62
C ARG A 270 -1.18 40.47 45.81
N VAL A 271 0.11 40.68 45.58
CA VAL A 271 1.13 40.83 46.61
C VAL A 271 1.25 42.34 46.81
N ASP A 272 0.72 42.83 47.93
CA ASP A 272 0.92 44.21 48.34
C ASP A 272 2.36 44.33 48.86
N PHE A 273 3.08 45.34 48.37
CA PHE A 273 4.42 45.74 48.81
C PHE A 273 4.32 46.92 49.77
#